data_AF-A0A367LT52-F1
#
_entry.id   AF-A0A367LT52-F1
#
_cell.length_a   1.000
_cell.length_b   1.000
_cell.length_c   1.000
_cell.angle_alpha   90.00
_cell.angle_beta   90.00
_cell.angle_gamma   90.00
#
_symmetry.space_group_name_H-M   'P 1'
#
loop_
_entity.id
_entity.type
_entity.pdbx_description
1 polymer ?
#
loop_
_entity_poly.entity_id
_entity_poly.type
_entity_poly.pdbx_seq_one_letter_code
_entity_poly.pdbx_strand_id
1 'polypeptide(L)' 'SIVGEHIVQGSLDDLKPGEFGIVLGEITARRFHVNVGDKLTLIVPEATSAPGGITPRMQRFTIVALFKVGAE' A
#
# COMPACT_ATOMS: atom_id res chain seq x y z
N SER A 1 -11.36 10.58 6.83
CA SER A 1 -11.09 9.14 6.70
C SER A 1 -10.92 8.58 8.10
N ILE A 2 -11.57 7.46 8.45
CA ILE A 2 -11.45 6.84 9.78
C ILE A 2 -10.10 6.14 10.01
N VAL A 3 -9.29 5.99 8.96
CA VAL A 3 -8.02 5.24 9.00
C VAL A 3 -7.05 5.80 10.05
N GLY A 4 -6.97 7.13 10.20
CA GLY A 4 -6.03 7.76 11.14
C GLY A 4 -6.28 7.41 12.60
N GLU A 5 -7.55 7.24 12.99
CA GLU A 5 -7.94 6.84 14.33
C GLU A 5 -7.64 5.36 14.63
N HIS A 6 -7.27 4.60 13.60
CA HIS A 6 -7.18 3.14 13.62
C HIS A 6 -5.79 2.63 13.18
N ILE A 7 -4.77 3.48 13.28
CA ILE A 7 -3.38 3.07 13.06
C ILE A 7 -2.93 2.19 14.23
N VAL A 8 -2.40 1.01 13.92
CA VAL A 8 -1.90 0.05 14.91
C VAL A 8 -0.37 -0.01 14.96
N GLN A 9 0.29 0.46 13.90
CA GLN A 9 1.75 0.55 13.81
C GLN A 9 2.15 1.64 12.80
N GLY A 10 3.22 2.38 13.08
CA GLY A 10 3.69 3.47 12.21
C GLY A 10 2.87 4.75 12.33
N SER A 11 2.96 5.65 11.34
CA SER A 11 2.23 6.93 11.33
C SER A 11 1.73 7.32 9.95
N LEU A 12 0.58 8.00 9.89
CA LEU A 12 0.12 8.66 8.66
C LEU A 12 0.99 9.86 8.27
N ASP A 13 1.70 10.47 9.22
CA ASP A 13 2.56 11.64 8.96
C ASP A 13 3.78 11.30 8.09
N ASP A 14 4.10 10.00 7.99
CA ASP A 14 5.15 9.47 7.12
C ASP A 14 4.69 9.30 5.67
N LEU A 15 3.41 9.56 5.36
CA LEU A 15 2.94 9.72 3.98
C LEU A 15 3.33 11.10 3.44
N LYS A 16 4.57 11.20 2.95
CA LYS A 16 5.09 12.43 2.35
C LYS A 16 5.07 12.37 0.82
N PRO A 17 4.70 13.47 0.13
CA PRO A 17 4.75 13.53 -1.33
C PRO A 17 6.12 13.14 -1.88
N GLY A 18 6.14 12.22 -2.85
CA GLY A 18 7.37 11.76 -3.50
C GLY A 18 8.16 10.69 -2.75
N GLU A 19 7.82 10.36 -1.49
CA GLU A 19 8.55 9.36 -0.69
C GLU A 19 8.02 7.92 -0.89
N PHE A 20 6.97 7.75 -1.70
CA PHE A 20 6.36 6.45 -2.00
C PHE A 20 6.05 5.62 -0.74
N GLY A 21 5.54 6.28 0.31
CA GLY A 21 4.95 5.60 1.46
C GLY A 21 3.58 4.99 1.13
N ILE A 22 3.25 3.86 1.73
CA ILE A 22 1.91 3.25 1.68
C ILE A 22 1.43 2.85 3.07
N VAL A 23 0.13 2.98 3.28
CA VAL A 23 -0.55 2.53 4.50
C VAL A 23 -1.36 1.29 4.15
N LEU A 24 -1.12 0.20 4.87
CA LEU A 24 -1.68 -1.12 4.55
C LEU A 24 -2.63 -1.61 5.64
N GLY A 25 -3.73 -2.24 5.26
CA GLY A 25 -4.62 -2.89 6.22
C GLY A 25 -3.92 -4.07 6.91
N GLU A 26 -4.10 -4.22 8.21
CA GLU A 26 -3.44 -5.23 9.05
C GLU A 26 -3.68 -6.67 8.52
N ILE A 27 -4.88 -6.97 8.03
CA ILE A 27 -5.21 -8.29 7.45
C ILE A 27 -4.34 -8.57 6.21
N THR A 28 -4.17 -7.58 5.33
CA THR A 28 -3.36 -7.72 4.12
C THR A 28 -1.89 -7.86 4.47
N ALA A 29 -1.40 -7.05 5.43
CA ALA A 29 -0.03 -7.15 5.94
C ALA A 29 0.27 -8.56 6.47
N ARG A 30 -0.65 -9.14 7.26
CA ARG A 30 -0.55 -10.53 7.74
C ARG A 30 -0.52 -11.55 6.60
N ARG A 31 -1.40 -11.42 5.59
CA ARG A 31 -1.45 -12.36 4.44
C ARG A 31 -0.12 -12.41 3.69
N PHE A 32 0.53 -11.27 3.52
CA PHE A 32 1.80 -11.15 2.81
C PHE A 32 3.04 -11.27 3.71
N HIS A 33 2.85 -11.46 5.02
CA HIS A 33 3.92 -11.52 6.02
C HIS A 33 4.87 -10.31 5.98
N VAL A 34 4.27 -9.12 5.87
CA VAL A 34 4.99 -7.83 5.79
C VAL A 34 4.62 -6.92 6.96
N ASN A 35 5.53 -6.01 7.31
CA ASN A 35 5.43 -5.06 8.41
C ASN A 35 5.82 -3.64 7.95
N VAL A 36 5.65 -2.65 8.84
CA VAL A 36 6.20 -1.29 8.62
C VAL A 36 7.71 -1.38 8.36
N GLY A 37 8.17 -0.69 7.32
CA GLY A 37 9.54 -0.71 6.81
C GLY A 37 9.75 -1.66 5.61
N ASP A 38 8.87 -2.65 5.43
CA ASP A 38 8.94 -3.53 4.26
C ASP A 38 8.50 -2.82 2.98
N LYS A 39 8.87 -3.41 1.84
CA LYS A 39 8.54 -2.86 0.52
C LYS A 39 7.54 -3.75 -0.21
N LEU A 40 6.56 -3.11 -0.84
CA LEU A 40 5.60 -3.76 -1.73
C LEU A 40 5.65 -3.13 -3.11
N THR A 41 5.36 -3.91 -4.15
CA THR A 41 5.26 -3.40 -5.51
C THR A 41 3.79 -3.39 -5.91
N LEU A 42 3.22 -2.20 -6.12
CA LEU A 42 1.90 -2.05 -6.71
C LEU A 42 2.02 -2.24 -8.22
N ILE A 43 1.21 -3.15 -8.76
CA ILE A 43 1.11 -3.41 -10.19
C ILE A 43 -0.27 -2.95 -10.63
N VAL A 44 -0.31 -1.93 -11.49
CA VAL A 44 -1.54 -1.40 -12.08
C VAL A 44 -1.54 -1.76 -13.57
N PRO A 45 -2.48 -2.59 -14.04
CA PRO A 45 -2.62 -2.85 -15.46
C PRO A 45 -3.18 -1.61 -16.17
N GLU A 46 -2.53 -1.16 -17.23
CA GLU A 46 -3.01 -0.06 -18.08
C GLU A 46 -3.28 -0.58 -19.49
N ALA A 47 -4.45 -0.21 -20.03
CA ALA A 47 -4.76 -0.49 -21.43
C ALA A 47 -3.81 0.31 -22.33
N THR A 48 -3.21 -0.34 -23.31
CA THR A 48 -2.34 0.33 -24.30
C THR A 48 -2.92 0.18 -25.70
N SER A 49 -2.49 1.05 -26.61
CA SER A 49 -2.90 1.05 -28.02
C SER A 49 -2.27 -0.09 -28.83
N ALA A 50 -1.36 -0.87 -28.25
CA ALA A 50 -0.79 -2.05 -28.89
C ALA A 50 -1.81 -3.19 -29.02
N PRO A 51 -1.83 -3.95 -30.14
CA PRO A 51 -2.74 -5.10 -30.29
C PRO A 51 -2.54 -6.13 -29.17
N GLY A 52 -3.61 -6.43 -28.42
CA GLY A 52 -3.57 -7.34 -27.27
C GLY A 52 -2.81 -6.81 -26.04
N GLY A 53 -2.42 -5.53 -26.03
CA GLY A 53 -1.49 -5.01 -25.04
C GLY A 53 -2.18 -4.51 -23.76
N ILE A 54 -1.84 -5.12 -22.64
CA ILE A 54 -1.87 -4.48 -21.32
C ILE A 54 -0.42 -4.23 -20.94
N THR A 55 -0.07 -2.99 -20.61
CA THR A 55 1.25 -2.67 -20.05
C THR A 55 1.09 -2.45 -18.55
N PRO A 56 1.74 -3.26 -17.69
CA PRO A 56 1.69 -3.03 -16.25
C PRO A 56 2.56 -1.84 -15.87
N ARG A 57 1.99 -0.88 -15.13
CA ARG A 57 2.76 0.10 -14.38
C ARG A 57 3.12 -0.48 -13.02
N MET A 58 4.40 -0.43 -12.69
CA MET A 58 4.91 -0.95 -11.42
C MET A 58 5.50 0.20 -10.61
N GLN A 59 5.07 0.33 -9.36
CA GLN A 59 5.66 1.29 -8.42
C GLN A 59 5.94 0.59 -7.10
N ARG A 60 7.16 0.73 -6.60
CA ARG A 60 7.54 0.22 -5.29
C ARG A 60 7.19 1.25 -4.23
N PHE A 61 6.58 0.78 -3.16
CA PHE A 61 6.23 1.56 -1.97
C PHE A 61 6.89 0.95 -0.74
N THR A 62 7.15 1.80 0.25
CA THR A 62 7.57 1.39 1.60
C THR A 62 6.34 1.46 2.52
N ILE A 63 6.09 0.42 3.30
CA ILE A 63 4.98 0.42 4.27
C ILE A 63 5.36 1.37 5.41
N VAL A 64 4.61 2.45 5.58
CA VAL A 64 4.87 3.47 6.63
C VAL A 64 3.90 3.35 7.81
N ALA A 65 2.72 2.77 7.61
CA ALA A 65 1.81 2.46 8.69
C ALA A 65 0.90 1.27 8.37
N LEU A 66 0.40 0.63 9.41
CA LEU A 66 -0.65 -0.39 9.35
C LEU A 66 -1.91 0.13 10.05
N PHE A 67 -3.08 -0.12 9.46
CA PHE A 67 -4.36 0.26 10.06
C PHE A 67 -5.31 -0.94 10.22
N LYS A 68 -6.24 -0.83 11.16
CA LYS A 68 -7.26 -1.84 11.44
C LYS A 68 -8.63 -1.21 11.70
N VAL A 69 -9.52 -1.25 10.71
CA VAL A 69 -10.90 -0.74 10.80
C VAL A 69 -11.90 -1.89 10.63
N GLY A 70 -12.45 -2.42 11.74
CA GLY A 70 -13.34 -3.61 11.72
C GLY A 70 -12.74 -4.81 10.96
N ALA A 71 -13.47 -5.90 10.72
CA ALA A 71 -14.31 -6.62 11.65
C ALA A 71 -13.41 -7.61 12.44
N GLU A 72 -13.87 -8.03 13.61
CA GLU A 72 -13.62 -9.43 14.02
C GLU A 72 -14.10 -10.39 12.93
#